data_AF-A0A291MZW4-F1
#
_entry.id   AF-A0A291MZW4-F1
#
_cell.length_a   1.000
_cell.length_b   1.000
_cell.length_c   1.000
_cell.angle_alpha   90.00
_cell.angle_beta   90.00
_cell.angle_gamma   90.00
#
_symmetry.space_group_name_H-M   'P 1'
#
loop_
_entity.id
_entity.type
_entity.pdbx_description
1 polymer ?
#
loop_
_entity_poly.entity_id
_entity_poly.type
_entity_poly.pdbx_seq_one_letter_code
_entity_poly.pdbx_strand_id
1 'polypeptide(L)'
;MNIVASGLIRRGAKFGLLYAALLGLAMSVVIFVGSVIGDCEPGPGCHDNDAAIIGLGILSAVPVVAIFSLLLCASAGSVRHFLDARMGARATTWLLSGLTAAAAWASFDLAMTLHIWLEK
;
A
#
# COMPACT_ATOMS: atom_id res chain seq x y z
N MET A 1 23.94 -10.77 -13.57
CA MET A 1 22.54 -10.91 -13.10
C MET A 1 21.70 -9.61 -13.15
N ASN A 2 22.19 -8.46 -13.66
CA ASN A 2 21.52 -7.16 -13.47
C ASN A 2 20.48 -6.72 -14.52
N ILE A 3 20.47 -7.29 -15.73
CA ILE A 3 19.62 -6.77 -16.84
C ILE A 3 18.19 -7.31 -16.77
N VAL A 4 18.02 -8.57 -16.35
CA VAL A 4 16.70 -9.21 -16.28
C VAL A 4 15.89 -8.65 -15.11
N ALA A 5 16.48 -8.53 -13.93
CA ALA A 5 15.80 -7.98 -12.74
C ALA A 5 15.35 -6.53 -12.94
N SER A 6 16.20 -5.68 -13.52
CA SER A 6 15.86 -4.28 -13.81
C SER A 6 14.75 -4.16 -14.87
N GLY A 7 14.73 -5.04 -15.88
CA GLY A 7 13.66 -5.12 -16.87
C GLY A 7 12.30 -5.52 -16.29
N LEU A 8 12.28 -6.46 -15.34
CA LEU A 8 11.05 -6.88 -14.65
C LEU A 8 10.49 -5.77 -13.78
N ILE A 9 11.33 -5.15 -12.94
CA ILE A 9 10.92 -4.03 -12.07
C ILE A 9 10.34 -2.88 -12.90
N ARG A 10 10.97 -2.51 -14.03
CA ARG A 10 10.49 -1.42 -14.87
C ARG A 10 9.12 -1.71 -15.51
N ARG A 11 8.83 -2.97 -15.85
CA ARG A 11 7.53 -3.40 -16.41
C ARG A 11 6.43 -3.46 -15.35
N GLY A 12 6.79 -3.79 -14.10
CA GLY A 12 5.89 -3.85 -12.96
C GLY A 12 5.70 -2.53 -12.23
N ALA A 13 6.54 -1.53 -12.47
CA ALA A 13 6.60 -0.26 -11.74
C ALA A 13 5.23 0.44 -11.62
N LYS A 14 4.44 0.44 -12.70
CA LYS A 14 3.11 1.08 -12.69
C LYS A 14 2.15 0.42 -11.70
N PHE A 15 2.25 -0.89 -11.51
CA PHE A 15 1.39 -1.64 -10.60
C PHE A 15 1.86 -1.49 -9.15
N GLY A 16 3.16 -1.52 -8.89
CA GLY A 16 3.65 -1.24 -7.54
C GLY A 16 3.42 0.21 -7.13
N LEU A 17 3.48 1.19 -8.05
CA LEU A 17 3.08 2.57 -7.77
C LEU A 17 1.57 2.69 -7.49
N LEU A 18 0.73 2.02 -8.29
CA LEU A 18 -0.71 1.97 -8.04
C LEU A 18 -1.01 1.36 -6.67
N TYR A 19 -0.34 0.27 -6.31
CA TYR A 19 -0.43 -0.36 -5.00
C TYR A 19 0.00 0.57 -3.87
N ALA A 20 1.16 1.23 -4.03
CA ALA A 20 1.68 2.19 -3.05
C ALA A 20 0.67 3.31 -2.79
N ALA A 21 0.07 3.83 -3.86
CA ALA A 21 -0.95 4.87 -3.78
C ALA A 21 -2.21 4.38 -3.07
N LEU A 22 -2.74 3.20 -3.44
CA LEU A 22 -3.96 2.66 -2.84
C LEU A 22 -3.77 2.32 -1.35
N LEU A 23 -2.72 1.56 -1.02
CA LEU A 23 -2.43 1.16 0.35
C LEU A 23 -2.05 2.36 1.21
N GLY A 24 -1.17 3.24 0.70
CA GLY A 24 -0.75 4.44 1.42
C GLY A 24 -1.92 5.39 1.71
N LEU A 25 -2.83 5.56 0.74
CA LEU A 25 -4.03 6.39 0.94
C LEU A 25 -4.98 5.75 1.95
N ALA A 26 -5.22 4.44 1.88
CA ALA A 26 -6.04 3.73 2.86
C ALA A 26 -5.48 3.84 4.29
N MET A 27 -4.18 3.60 4.47
CA MET A 27 -3.53 3.76 5.78
C MET A 27 -3.58 5.20 6.27
N SER A 28 -3.34 6.19 5.40
CA SER A 28 -3.41 7.61 5.76
C SER A 28 -4.80 8.01 6.23
N VAL A 29 -5.86 7.50 5.59
CA VAL A 29 -7.25 7.76 5.99
C VAL A 29 -7.52 7.18 7.38
N VAL A 30 -7.09 5.94 7.66
CA VAL A 30 -7.27 5.34 8.99
C VAL A 30 -6.51 6.10 10.06
N ILE A 31 -5.25 6.45 9.82
CA ILE A 31 -4.43 7.22 10.77
C ILE A 31 -5.11 8.57 11.06
N PHE A 32 -5.58 9.26 10.03
CA PHE A 32 -6.29 10.53 10.18
C PHE A 32 -7.58 10.38 10.98
N VAL A 33 -8.44 9.43 10.60
CA VAL A 33 -9.72 9.18 11.27
C VAL A 33 -9.52 8.74 12.71
N GLY A 34 -8.59 7.82 12.98
CA GLY A 34 -8.28 7.38 14.33
C GLY A 34 -7.70 8.49 15.21
N SER A 35 -6.98 9.45 14.63
CA SER A 35 -6.44 10.60 15.37
C SER A 35 -7.50 11.67 15.65
N VAL A 36 -8.42 11.91 14.71
CA VAL A 36 -9.44 12.97 14.83
C VAL A 36 -10.69 12.50 15.60
N ILE A 37 -11.05 11.22 15.50
CA ILE A 37 -12.22 10.62 16.18
C ILE A 37 -11.82 9.94 17.49
N GLY A 38 -10.52 9.94 17.84
CA GLY A 38 -10.03 9.32 19.07
C GLY A 38 -10.70 9.86 20.34
N ASP A 39 -10.89 8.98 21.33
CA ASP A 39 -11.48 9.26 22.64
C ASP A 39 -10.59 10.22 23.46
N CYS A 40 -10.59 11.52 23.13
CA CYS A 40 -10.05 12.55 24.01
C CYS A 40 -11.21 13.26 24.73
N GLU A 41 -11.04 13.55 26.01
CA GLU A 41 -12.05 14.28 26.77
C GLU A 41 -12.21 15.70 26.18
N PRO A 42 -13.44 16.11 25.78
CA PRO A 42 -13.65 17.38 25.12
C PRO A 42 -13.20 18.54 26.01
N GLY A 43 -12.18 19.27 25.55
CA GLY A 43 -11.59 20.39 26.28
C GLY A 43 -10.44 21.07 25.51
N PRO A 44 -9.95 22.23 26.00
CA PRO A 44 -8.75 22.86 25.44
C PRO A 44 -7.57 21.89 25.54
N GLY A 45 -6.85 21.65 24.44
CA GLY A 45 -5.70 20.74 24.40
C GLY A 45 -5.96 19.36 23.80
N CYS A 46 -7.22 18.95 23.60
CA CYS A 46 -7.60 17.63 23.07
C CYS A 46 -6.90 17.29 21.74
N HIS A 47 -6.80 18.28 20.85
CA HIS A 47 -6.31 18.14 19.47
C HIS A 47 -5.03 18.93 19.17
N ASP A 48 -4.36 19.47 20.21
CA ASP A 48 -3.18 20.33 20.00
C ASP A 48 -1.99 19.55 19.42
N ASN A 49 -2.00 18.21 19.54
CA ASN A 49 -0.92 17.34 19.12
C ASN A 49 -1.28 16.37 17.97
N ASP A 50 -2.48 16.49 17.39
CA ASP A 50 -2.97 15.59 16.34
C ASP A 50 -2.03 15.55 15.14
N ALA A 51 -1.52 16.71 14.73
CA ALA A 51 -0.62 16.82 13.59
C ALA A 51 0.68 16.02 13.81
N ALA A 52 1.22 16.01 15.03
CA ALA A 52 2.42 15.26 15.37
C ALA A 52 2.14 13.74 15.40
N ILE A 53 1.00 13.33 15.97
CA ILE A 53 0.57 11.92 16.03
C ILE A 53 0.31 11.37 14.63
N ILE A 54 -0.45 12.10 13.80
CA ILE A 54 -0.71 11.75 12.40
C ILE A 54 0.61 11.65 11.63
N GLY A 55 1.51 12.63 11.81
CA GLY A 55 2.82 12.66 11.17
C GLY A 55 3.66 11.43 11.50
N LEU A 56 3.74 11.04 12.77
CA LEU A 56 4.45 9.84 13.22
C LEU A 56 3.82 8.54 12.68
N GLY A 57 2.48 8.47 12.66
CA GLY A 57 1.76 7.33 12.10
C GLY A 57 2.02 7.14 10.60
N ILE A 58 2.03 8.24 9.84
CA ILE A 58 2.37 8.18 8.40
C ILE A 58 3.85 7.76 8.23
N LEU A 59 4.76 8.32 9.02
CA LEU A 59 6.19 8.02 8.91
C LEU A 59 6.50 6.53 9.15
N SER A 60 5.79 5.90 10.10
CA SER A 60 5.96 4.47 10.41
C SER A 60 5.32 3.56 9.36
N ALA A 61 4.27 4.01 8.66
CA ALA A 61 3.62 3.26 7.58
C ALA A 61 4.43 3.26 6.27
N VAL A 62 5.20 4.32 5.99
CA VAL A 62 5.96 4.48 4.73
C VAL A 62 6.90 3.29 4.43
N PRO A 63 7.74 2.79 5.35
CA PRO A 63 8.60 1.62 5.10
C PRO A 63 7.81 0.37 4.71
N VAL A 64 6.67 0.12 5.37
CA VAL A 64 5.80 -1.02 5.08
C VAL A 64 5.26 -0.89 3.65
N VAL A 65 4.65 0.26 3.32
CA VAL A 65 4.14 0.51 1.97
C VAL A 65 5.23 0.36 0.93
N ALA A 66 6.43 0.87 1.17
CA ALA A 66 7.57 0.78 0.26
C ALA A 66 7.98 -0.67 -0.02
N ILE A 67 8.14 -1.49 1.02
CA ILE A 67 8.55 -2.91 0.90
C ILE A 67 7.52 -3.70 0.10
N PHE A 68 6.23 -3.60 0.47
CA PHE A 68 5.16 -4.32 -0.22
C PHE A 68 5.02 -3.87 -1.68
N SER A 69 5.15 -2.57 -1.94
CA SER A 69 5.09 -2.02 -3.30
C SER A 69 6.26 -2.50 -4.17
N LEU A 70 7.44 -2.69 -3.59
CA LEU A 70 8.61 -3.21 -4.29
C LEU A 70 8.46 -4.69 -4.62
N LEU A 71 7.92 -5.49 -3.69
CA LEU A 71 7.55 -6.89 -3.94
C LEU A 71 6.49 -7.00 -5.03
N LEU A 72 5.50 -6.11 -5.03
CA LEU A 72 4.47 -6.09 -6.06
C LEU A 72 5.03 -5.65 -7.42
N CYS A 73 5.94 -4.68 -7.47
CA CYS A 73 6.66 -4.32 -8.69
C CYS A 73 7.36 -5.55 -9.30
N ALA A 74 8.10 -6.30 -8.49
CA ALA A 74 8.86 -7.46 -8.96
C ALA A 74 7.94 -8.58 -9.46
N SER A 75 6.90 -8.92 -8.70
CA SER A 75 5.94 -9.98 -9.05
C SER A 75 5.08 -9.60 -10.25
N ALA A 76 4.50 -8.41 -10.29
CA ALA A 76 3.72 -7.93 -11.43
C ALA A 76 4.57 -7.82 -12.70
N GLY A 77 5.84 -7.40 -12.56
CA GLY A 77 6.81 -7.38 -13.65
C GLY A 77 7.08 -8.75 -14.24
N SER A 78 7.29 -9.75 -13.37
CA SER A 78 7.46 -11.15 -13.76
C SER A 78 6.22 -11.70 -14.45
N VAL A 79 5.05 -11.57 -13.84
CA VAL A 79 3.78 -12.07 -14.37
C VAL A 79 3.45 -11.42 -15.71
N ARG A 80 3.64 -10.10 -15.83
CA ARG A 80 3.42 -9.37 -17.07
C ARG A 80 4.29 -9.88 -18.22
N HIS A 81 5.56 -10.21 -17.95
CA HIS A 81 6.46 -10.75 -18.96
C HIS A 81 5.92 -12.04 -19.58
N PHE A 82 5.33 -12.93 -18.76
CA PHE A 82 4.73 -14.17 -19.25
C PHE A 82 3.34 -13.98 -19.88
N LEU A 83 2.50 -13.12 -19.32
CA LEU A 83 1.10 -12.95 -19.75
C LEU A 83 0.95 -12.10 -21.02
N ASP A 84 1.79 -11.09 -21.23
CA ASP A 84 1.73 -10.24 -22.42
C ASP A 84 1.86 -11.07 -23.72
N ALA A 85 2.63 -12.17 -23.69
CA ALA A 85 2.79 -13.08 -24.81
C ALA A 85 1.57 -13.95 -25.10
N ARG A 86 0.65 -14.15 -24.14
CA ARG A 86 -0.51 -15.05 -24.27
C ARG A 86 -1.84 -14.34 -24.44
N MET A 87 -2.04 -13.24 -23.73
CA MET A 87 -3.35 -12.56 -23.63
C MET A 87 -3.35 -11.17 -24.27
N GLY A 88 -2.18 -10.66 -24.67
CA GLY A 88 -2.02 -9.31 -25.19
C GLY A 88 -1.98 -8.24 -24.10
N ALA A 89 -1.30 -7.13 -24.39
CA ALA A 89 -0.94 -6.12 -23.39
C ALA A 89 -2.13 -5.47 -22.67
N ARG A 90 -3.28 -5.29 -23.34
CA ARG A 90 -4.47 -4.66 -22.74
C ARG A 90 -5.13 -5.57 -21.69
N ALA A 91 -5.35 -6.85 -22.02
CA ALA A 91 -5.97 -7.80 -21.11
C ALA A 91 -5.07 -8.06 -19.88
N THR A 92 -3.77 -8.22 -20.09
CA THR A 92 -2.79 -8.34 -18.99
C THR A 92 -2.81 -7.13 -18.07
N THR A 93 -2.90 -5.91 -18.63
CA THR A 93 -2.94 -4.69 -17.81
C THR A 93 -4.20 -4.63 -16.95
N TRP A 94 -5.38 -4.92 -17.52
CA TRP A 94 -6.63 -4.96 -16.75
C TRP A 94 -6.59 -5.99 -15.62
N LEU A 95 -6.11 -7.20 -15.92
CA LEU A 95 -5.99 -8.27 -14.92
C LEU A 95 -5.04 -7.85 -13.79
N LEU A 96 -3.85 -7.35 -14.12
CA LEU A 96 -2.86 -6.95 -13.13
C LEU A 96 -3.33 -5.74 -12.31
N SER A 97 -4.04 -4.78 -12.91
CA SER A 97 -4.65 -3.67 -12.18
C SER A 97 -5.68 -4.15 -11.17
N GLY A 98 -6.56 -5.09 -11.55
CA GLY A 98 -7.52 -5.70 -10.64
C GLY A 98 -6.85 -6.46 -9.49
N LEU A 99 -5.85 -7.30 -9.81
CA LEU A 99 -5.07 -8.04 -8.81
C LEU A 99 -4.29 -7.10 -7.87
N THR A 100 -3.78 -5.98 -8.39
CA THR A 100 -3.09 -4.95 -7.61
C THR A 100 -4.03 -4.34 -6.57
N ALA A 101 -5.25 -3.98 -6.98
CA ALA A 101 -6.26 -3.44 -6.08
C ALA A 101 -6.69 -4.47 -5.03
N ALA A 102 -6.91 -5.72 -5.42
CA ALA A 102 -7.23 -6.81 -4.50
C ALA A 102 -6.11 -7.07 -3.48
N ALA A 103 -4.85 -7.04 -3.93
CA ALA A 103 -3.69 -7.20 -3.05
C ALA A 103 -3.56 -6.03 -2.06
N ALA A 104 -3.82 -4.79 -2.51
CA ALA A 104 -3.81 -3.62 -1.63
C ALA A 104 -4.87 -3.73 -0.55
N TRP A 105 -6.09 -4.16 -0.91
CA TRP A 105 -7.17 -4.42 0.04
C TRP A 105 -6.82 -5.51 1.04
N ALA A 106 -6.35 -6.67 0.59
CA ALA A 106 -5.97 -7.79 1.46
C ALA A 106 -4.85 -7.41 2.44
N SER A 107 -3.89 -6.59 2.00
CA SER A 107 -2.79 -6.15 2.85
C SER A 107 -3.24 -5.12 3.88
N PHE A 108 -4.17 -4.24 3.52
CA PHE A 108 -4.80 -3.32 4.45
C PHE A 108 -5.61 -4.06 5.52
N ASP A 109 -6.44 -5.03 5.13
CA ASP A 109 -7.23 -5.87 6.05
C ASP A 109 -6.34 -6.64 7.04
N LEU A 110 -5.25 -7.24 6.53
CA LEU A 110 -4.26 -7.90 7.36
C LEU A 110 -3.58 -6.93 8.35
N ALA A 111 -3.21 -5.73 7.90
CA ALA A 111 -2.59 -4.71 8.74
C ALA A 111 -3.53 -4.27 9.88
N MET A 112 -4.81 -4.04 9.57
CA MET A 112 -5.83 -3.71 10.56
C MET A 112 -6.05 -4.85 11.56
N THR A 113 -6.13 -6.09 11.07
CA THR A 113 -6.28 -7.26 11.92
C THR A 113 -5.10 -7.40 12.88
N LEU A 114 -3.86 -7.31 12.37
CA LEU A 114 -2.65 -7.39 13.20
C LEU A 114 -2.61 -6.28 14.26
N HIS A 115 -3.00 -5.06 13.90
CA HIS A 115 -3.07 -3.93 14.84
C HIS A 115 -4.03 -4.23 16.00
N ILE A 116 -5.26 -4.68 15.70
CA ILE A 116 -6.26 -5.05 16.72
C ILE A 116 -5.77 -6.18 17.64
N TRP A 117 -5.02 -7.15 17.10
CA TRP A 117 -4.48 -8.26 17.89
C TRP A 117 -3.32 -7.84 18.81
N LEU A 118 -2.49 -6.89 18.38
CA LEU A 118 -1.34 -6.44 19.16
C LEU A 118 -1.71 -5.43 20.26
N GLU A 119 -2.86 -4.77 20.14
CA GLU A 119 -3.38 -3.85 21.16
C GLU A 119 -4.21 -4.53 22.26
N LYS A 120 -4.46 -5.85 22.15
CA LYS A 120 -5.11 -6.68 23.18
C LYS A 120 -4.09 -7.44 24.02
#